data_AF-A0A0G1D6D9-F1
#
_entry.id   AF-A0A0G1D6D9-F1
#
_cell.length_a   1.000
_cell.length_b   1.000
_cell.length_c   1.000
_cell.angle_alpha   90.00
_cell.angle_beta   90.00
_cell.angle_gamma   90.00
#
_symmetry.space_group_name_H-M   'P 1'
#
loop_
_entity.id
_entity.type
_entity.pdbx_description
1 polymer ?
#
loop_
_entity_poly.entity_id
_entity_poly.type
_entity_poly.pdbx_seq_one_letter_code
_entity_poly.pdbx_strand_id
1 'polypeptide(L)'
;HQLNNLWPEASSVSEIVKSLPHIPEGTIKPTLSQQLKNEGLVSQDDQSRYFIPNHVLHGLNLENPSTPPTPQRNTSGVSKKTHVKNTSKNTATKLDLVRESWEKYIEPLDHPGNYLERSLLVLKIAKDNGHDEGISPAEIEWFLKEKIKRPIDVKNISYVLGKSSSAVCDREKKGKSFFYRIMSEGERIVEKYLANKLEGKQL
;
A
#
# COMPACT_ATOMS: atom_id res chain seq x y z
N HIS A 1 -29.25 -31.47 -30.23
CA HIS A 1 -28.23 -32.03 -31.14
C HIS A 1 -27.56 -30.87 -31.88
N GLN A 2 -26.22 -30.85 -31.88
CA GLN A 2 -25.32 -30.07 -32.75
C GLN A 2 -24.98 -28.62 -32.34
N LEU A 3 -24.06 -28.49 -31.36
CA LEU A 3 -22.97 -27.52 -31.41
C LEU A 3 -21.71 -28.28 -31.80
N ASN A 4 -21.52 -28.52 -33.09
CA ASN A 4 -20.24 -28.97 -33.65
C ASN A 4 -19.95 -28.03 -34.81
N ASN A 5 -18.88 -27.26 -34.68
CA ASN A 5 -18.01 -26.74 -35.73
C ASN A 5 -17.47 -25.39 -35.29
N LEU A 6 -16.30 -25.38 -34.66
CA LEU A 6 -15.27 -24.34 -34.77
C LEU A 6 -14.00 -24.80 -34.05
N TRP A 7 -13.54 -26.01 -34.36
CA TRP A 7 -12.12 -26.35 -34.25
C TRP A 7 -11.78 -27.29 -35.39
N PRO A 8 -10.94 -26.89 -36.35
CA PRO A 8 -10.36 -27.85 -37.27
C PRO A 8 -9.33 -28.68 -36.48
N GLU A 9 -9.28 -29.95 -36.86
CA GLU A 9 -8.45 -31.00 -36.30
C GLU A 9 -6.97 -30.60 -36.20
N ALA A 10 -6.35 -31.06 -35.11
CA ALA A 10 -4.94 -31.33 -34.92
C ALA A 10 -3.98 -30.92 -36.06
N SER A 11 -3.69 -29.62 -36.19
CA SER A 11 -2.44 -29.20 -36.81
C SER A 11 -1.29 -29.62 -35.89
N SER A 12 -0.41 -30.46 -36.42
CA SER A 12 0.84 -30.86 -35.78
C SER A 12 1.52 -29.64 -35.14
N VAL A 13 2.11 -29.82 -33.95
CA VAL A 13 2.86 -28.76 -33.23
C VAL A 13 3.89 -28.09 -34.15
N SER A 14 4.39 -28.81 -35.16
CA SER A 14 5.31 -28.29 -36.19
C SER A 14 4.69 -27.31 -37.20
N GLU A 15 3.38 -27.35 -37.45
CA GLU A 15 2.68 -26.37 -38.32
C GLU A 15 2.38 -25.07 -37.57
N ILE A 16 2.04 -25.14 -36.29
CA ILE A 16 1.82 -23.96 -35.43
C ILE A 16 3.12 -23.16 -35.27
N VAL A 17 4.27 -23.85 -35.20
CA VAL A 17 5.58 -23.18 -35.12
C VAL A 17 5.97 -22.49 -36.44
N LYS A 18 5.48 -22.96 -37.60
CA LYS A 18 5.76 -22.33 -38.90
C LYS A 18 4.88 -21.11 -39.20
N SER A 19 3.72 -20.98 -38.56
CA SER A 19 2.81 -19.83 -38.73
C SER A 19 3.07 -18.68 -37.75
N LEU A 20 3.94 -18.88 -36.76
CA LEU A 20 4.39 -17.81 -35.88
C LEU A 20 5.40 -16.92 -36.63
N PRO A 21 5.27 -15.58 -36.54
CA PRO A 21 6.24 -14.67 -37.14
C PRO A 21 7.63 -15.03 -36.63
N HIS A 22 8.62 -15.00 -37.53
CA HIS A 22 10.01 -15.36 -37.23
C HIS A 22 10.60 -14.33 -36.26
N ILE A 23 10.33 -14.50 -34.97
CA ILE A 23 10.80 -13.62 -33.91
C ILE A 23 12.23 -14.08 -33.58
N PRO A 24 13.26 -13.23 -33.80
CA PRO A 24 14.64 -13.60 -33.48
C PRO A 24 14.75 -13.93 -31.99
N GLU A 25 15.48 -14.99 -31.63
CA GLU A 25 15.50 -15.62 -30.29
C GLU A 25 15.72 -14.64 -29.13
N GLY A 26 16.43 -13.53 -29.36
CA GLY A 26 16.64 -12.46 -28.38
C GLY A 26 15.38 -11.66 -28.01
N THR A 27 14.30 -11.79 -28.78
CA THR A 27 13.06 -11.00 -28.66
C THR A 27 11.90 -11.80 -28.06
N ILE A 28 12.05 -13.12 -27.90
CA ILE A 28 11.00 -13.99 -27.35
C ILE A 28 10.73 -13.61 -25.88
N LYS A 29 11.79 -13.40 -25.08
CA LYS A 29 11.66 -13.00 -23.67
C LYS A 29 10.93 -11.67 -23.46
N PRO A 30 11.28 -10.56 -24.14
CA PRO A 30 10.57 -9.30 -23.96
C PRO A 30 9.11 -9.37 -24.44
N THR A 31 8.83 -10.02 -25.58
CA THR A 31 7.46 -10.11 -26.12
C THR A 31 6.55 -10.95 -25.22
N LEU A 32 7.03 -12.10 -24.75
CA LEU A 32 6.27 -12.97 -23.83
C LEU A 32 6.05 -12.28 -22.48
N SER A 33 7.06 -11.58 -21.96
CA SER A 33 6.93 -10.81 -20.73
C SER A 33 5.93 -9.66 -20.89
N GLN A 34 5.87 -9.03 -22.06
CA GLN A 34 4.95 -7.94 -22.35
C GLN A 34 3.51 -8.43 -22.51
N GLN A 35 3.30 -9.59 -23.16
CA GLN A 35 1.98 -10.23 -23.23
C GLN A 35 1.47 -10.63 -21.84
N LEU A 36 2.32 -11.27 -21.03
CA LEU A 36 1.96 -11.67 -19.66
C LEU A 36 1.69 -10.47 -18.73
N LYS A 37 2.32 -9.32 -18.98
CA LYS A 37 2.01 -8.04 -18.30
C LYS A 37 0.66 -7.48 -18.72
N ASN A 38 0.35 -7.52 -20.02
CA ASN A 38 -0.93 -7.04 -20.54
C ASN A 38 -2.10 -7.88 -20.03
N GLU A 39 -1.89 -9.18 -19.84
CA GLU A 39 -2.88 -10.09 -19.25
C GLU A 39 -2.94 -10.03 -17.70
N GLY A 40 -2.12 -9.18 -17.07
CA GLY A 40 -2.12 -8.97 -15.61
C GLY A 40 -1.56 -10.14 -14.80
N LEU A 41 -0.86 -11.08 -15.45
CA LEU A 41 -0.31 -12.28 -14.82
C LEU A 41 1.09 -12.06 -14.22
N VAL A 42 1.73 -10.93 -14.53
CA VAL A 42 3.03 -10.54 -13.99
C VAL A 42 2.99 -9.06 -13.59
N SER A 43 3.48 -8.76 -12.38
CA SER A 43 3.58 -7.38 -11.88
C SER A 43 4.45 -6.51 -12.78
N GLN A 44 4.03 -5.28 -13.03
CA GLN A 44 4.81 -4.31 -13.81
C GLN A 44 6.14 -3.93 -13.15
N ASP A 45 6.24 -4.08 -11.82
CA ASP A 45 7.24 -3.37 -11.02
C ASP A 45 8.44 -4.18 -10.54
N ASP A 46 8.53 -5.49 -10.79
CA ASP A 46 9.74 -6.22 -10.40
C ASP A 46 9.93 -7.50 -11.20
N GLN A 47 11.10 -7.61 -11.85
CA GLN A 47 11.58 -8.87 -12.40
C GLN A 47 11.65 -9.89 -11.26
N SER A 48 10.95 -11.02 -11.42
CA SER A 48 10.98 -12.26 -10.60
C SER A 48 9.90 -12.52 -9.54
N ARG A 49 8.76 -11.82 -9.53
CA ARG A 49 7.61 -12.25 -8.71
C ARG A 49 6.41 -12.64 -9.56
N TYR A 50 6.07 -13.94 -9.55
CA TYR A 50 4.81 -14.43 -10.08
C TYR A 50 3.66 -13.85 -9.26
N PHE A 51 2.72 -13.19 -9.93
CA PHE A 51 1.48 -12.73 -9.32
C PHE A 51 0.44 -13.84 -9.52
N ILE A 52 -0.07 -14.41 -8.44
CA ILE A 52 -1.20 -15.34 -8.49
C ILE A 52 -2.45 -14.51 -8.21
N PRO A 53 -3.33 -14.28 -9.19
CA PRO A 53 -4.57 -13.55 -8.97
C PRO A 53 -5.47 -14.27 -7.96
N ASN A 54 -6.18 -13.52 -7.11
CA ASN A 54 -7.04 -14.08 -6.06
C ASN A 54 -8.11 -15.06 -6.59
N HIS A 55 -8.56 -14.92 -7.83
CA HIS A 55 -9.54 -15.84 -8.42
C HIS A 55 -8.97 -17.25 -8.70
N VAL A 56 -7.65 -17.39 -8.86
CA VAL A 56 -6.98 -18.71 -9.00
C VAL A 56 -6.92 -19.44 -7.65
N LEU A 57 -6.80 -18.71 -6.54
CA LEU A 57 -6.80 -19.28 -5.19
C LEU A 57 -8.17 -19.90 -4.82
N HIS A 58 -9.26 -19.39 -5.39
CA HIS A 58 -10.60 -19.94 -5.15
C HIS A 58 -10.89 -21.26 -5.89
N GLY A 59 -10.01 -21.71 -6.79
CA GLY A 59 -10.11 -23.00 -7.49
C GLY A 59 -9.39 -24.15 -6.81
N LEU A 60 -8.56 -23.90 -5.79
CA LEU A 60 -7.84 -24.94 -5.05
C LEU A 60 -8.58 -25.32 -3.76
N ASN A 61 -9.85 -25.69 -3.88
CA ASN A 61 -10.45 -26.64 -2.94
C ASN A 61 -9.97 -28.04 -3.35
N LEU A 62 -8.70 -28.33 -3.08
CA LEU A 62 -8.22 -29.70 -3.07
C LEU A 62 -8.62 -30.28 -1.72
N GLU A 63 -9.74 -31.01 -1.74
CA GLU A 63 -10.08 -32.02 -0.75
C GLU A 63 -8.80 -32.76 -0.33
N ASN A 64 -8.53 -32.81 0.97
CA ASN A 64 -7.45 -33.64 1.52
C ASN A 64 -7.63 -35.11 1.10
N PRO A 65 -6.64 -35.74 0.44
CA PRO A 65 -6.46 -37.18 0.54
C PRO A 65 -5.20 -37.44 1.35
N SER A 66 -5.38 -38.23 2.41
CA SER A 66 -4.32 -38.87 3.20
C SER A 66 -3.09 -39.29 2.38
N THR A 67 -1.92 -38.97 2.94
CA THR A 67 -0.51 -39.28 2.58
C THR A 67 -0.24 -40.59 1.82
N PRO A 68 0.87 -40.62 1.05
CA PRO A 68 1.97 -41.51 1.44
C PRO A 68 3.35 -40.80 1.46
N PRO A 69 4.35 -41.38 2.17
CA PRO A 69 5.67 -40.78 2.36
C PRO A 69 6.59 -41.07 1.18
N THR A 70 7.41 -40.11 0.75
CA THR A 70 8.54 -40.35 -0.16
C THR A 70 9.60 -39.24 0.00
N PRO A 71 10.85 -39.46 -0.40
CA PRO A 71 11.97 -39.66 0.51
C PRO A 71 12.85 -38.41 0.67
N GLN A 72 13.55 -38.33 1.80
CA GLN A 72 14.54 -37.29 2.09
C GLN A 72 15.66 -37.29 1.03
N ARG A 73 15.65 -36.28 0.17
CA ARG A 73 16.77 -35.96 -0.70
C ARG A 73 17.69 -34.99 0.05
N ASN A 74 18.78 -35.55 0.60
CA ASN A 74 19.89 -34.79 1.17
C ASN A 74 20.44 -33.83 0.10
N THR A 75 20.04 -32.57 0.20
CA THR A 75 20.73 -31.47 -0.48
C THR A 75 21.39 -30.65 0.60
N SER A 76 22.72 -30.72 0.61
CA SER A 76 23.64 -29.90 1.37
C SER A 76 23.48 -28.43 0.94
N GLY A 77 22.38 -27.80 1.36
CA GLY A 77 22.11 -26.39 1.16
C GLY A 77 22.61 -25.64 2.37
N VAL A 78 23.71 -24.91 2.21
CA VAL A 78 24.21 -23.91 3.17
C VAL A 78 23.03 -23.09 3.70
N SER A 79 22.64 -23.36 4.94
CA SER A 79 21.62 -22.59 5.64
C SER A 79 22.18 -21.20 5.84
N LYS A 80 21.88 -20.29 4.91
CA LYS A 80 21.98 -18.86 5.17
C LYS A 80 21.04 -18.62 6.34
N LYS A 81 21.61 -18.51 7.54
CA LYS A 81 20.90 -18.12 8.76
C LYS A 81 19.95 -17.00 8.38
N THR A 82 18.66 -17.33 8.35
CA THR A 82 17.60 -16.35 8.20
C THR A 82 17.74 -15.46 9.42
N HIS A 83 18.45 -14.36 9.27
CA HIS A 83 18.56 -13.33 10.29
C HIS A 83 17.17 -12.70 10.33
N VAL A 84 16.26 -13.32 11.09
CA VAL A 84 15.03 -12.69 11.53
C VAL A 84 15.49 -11.47 12.31
N LYS A 85 15.52 -10.32 11.65
CA LYS A 85 15.63 -9.05 12.35
C LYS A 85 14.41 -9.02 13.25
N ASN A 86 14.61 -9.24 14.54
CA ASN A 86 13.64 -8.86 15.55
C ASN A 86 13.28 -7.42 15.26
N THR A 87 12.12 -7.22 14.63
CA THR A 87 11.48 -5.92 14.55
C THR A 87 11.21 -5.57 16.00
N SER A 88 12.09 -4.74 16.57
CA SER A 88 11.84 -4.08 17.84
C SER A 88 10.41 -3.58 17.76
N LYS A 89 9.57 -4.00 18.71
CA LYS A 89 8.23 -3.42 18.87
C LYS A 89 8.45 -1.91 18.85
N ASN A 90 8.06 -1.27 17.75
CA ASN A 90 8.16 0.17 17.61
C ASN A 90 7.26 0.69 18.72
N THR A 91 7.86 1.15 19.80
CA THR A 91 7.20 1.99 20.79
C THR A 91 6.88 3.27 20.05
N ALA A 92 5.79 3.26 19.28
CA ALA A 92 5.25 4.45 18.66
C ALA A 92 5.11 5.47 19.80
N THR A 93 5.82 6.59 19.68
CA THR A 93 5.78 7.67 20.65
C THR A 93 4.32 8.05 20.84
N LYS A 94 3.82 7.89 22.07
CA LYS A 94 2.40 8.06 22.37
C LYS A 94 2.06 9.54 22.28
N LEU A 95 1.23 9.93 21.31
CA LEU A 95 0.73 11.30 21.20
C LEU A 95 -0.53 11.45 22.08
N ASP A 96 -0.38 11.99 23.28
CA ASP A 96 -1.51 12.18 24.20
C ASP A 96 -2.15 13.56 24.00
N LEU A 97 -3.24 13.60 23.24
CA LEU A 97 -4.06 14.80 23.03
C LEU A 97 -5.32 14.73 23.88
N VAL A 98 -5.68 15.86 24.51
CA VAL A 98 -6.87 15.96 25.38
C VAL A 98 -8.11 15.64 24.55
N ARG A 99 -8.97 14.73 25.01
CA ARG A 99 -10.13 14.23 24.27
C ARG A 99 -11.01 15.35 23.72
N GLU A 100 -11.29 16.34 24.56
CA GLU A 100 -12.13 17.51 24.25
C GLU A 100 -11.61 18.31 23.04
N SER A 101 -10.30 18.29 22.79
CA SER A 101 -9.69 19.04 21.69
C SER A 101 -9.98 18.44 20.31
N TRP A 102 -10.17 17.12 20.22
CA TRP A 102 -10.29 16.40 18.95
C TRP A 102 -11.61 15.69 18.73
N GLU A 103 -12.41 15.47 19.78
CA GLU A 103 -13.70 14.77 19.67
C GLU A 103 -14.70 15.51 18.76
N LYS A 104 -14.67 16.85 18.75
CA LYS A 104 -15.45 17.69 17.81
C LYS A 104 -15.08 17.49 16.33
N TYR A 105 -13.93 16.85 16.06
CA TYR A 105 -13.42 16.60 14.71
C TYR A 105 -13.49 15.11 14.33
N ILE A 106 -14.24 14.29 15.07
CA ILE A 106 -14.24 12.84 14.83
C ILE A 106 -14.77 12.47 13.45
N GLU A 107 -15.84 13.13 12.99
CA GLU A 107 -16.43 12.91 11.66
C GLU A 107 -15.44 13.22 10.51
N PRO A 108 -14.81 14.41 10.45
CA PRO A 108 -13.82 14.71 9.41
C PRO A 108 -12.55 13.84 9.52
N LEU A 109 -12.22 13.32 10.71
CA LEU A 109 -11.09 12.41 10.93
C LEU A 109 -11.42 10.95 10.58
N ASP A 110 -12.68 10.52 10.67
CA ASP A 110 -13.12 9.16 10.33
C ASP A 110 -13.30 8.96 8.82
N HIS A 111 -13.55 10.05 8.08
CA HIS A 111 -13.83 9.98 6.65
C HIS A 111 -12.68 9.32 5.86
N PRO A 112 -12.97 8.30 5.01
CA PRO A 112 -11.96 7.72 4.14
C PRO A 112 -11.44 8.73 3.11
N GLY A 113 -10.16 8.62 2.73
CA GLY A 113 -9.48 9.55 1.81
C GLY A 113 -8.91 10.79 2.50
N ASN A 114 -8.67 11.85 1.73
CA ASN A 114 -8.23 13.18 2.19
C ASN A 114 -7.06 13.12 3.19
N TYR A 115 -6.03 12.34 2.84
CA TYR A 115 -4.92 12.05 3.76
C TYR A 115 -4.16 13.31 4.16
N LEU A 116 -4.07 14.30 3.26
CA LEU A 116 -3.44 15.58 3.57
C LEU A 116 -4.25 16.32 4.64
N GLU A 117 -5.53 16.54 4.39
CA GLU A 117 -6.44 17.30 5.26
C GLU A 117 -6.54 16.65 6.64
N ARG A 118 -6.65 15.31 6.69
CA ARG A 118 -6.66 14.57 7.95
C ARG A 118 -5.33 14.71 8.71
N SER A 119 -4.20 14.63 8.02
CA SER A 119 -2.88 14.82 8.66
C SER A 119 -2.69 16.24 9.16
N LEU A 120 -3.12 17.25 8.39
CA LEU A 120 -3.10 18.66 8.79
C LEU A 120 -4.04 18.93 9.97
N LEU A 121 -5.21 18.29 10.00
CA LEU A 121 -6.14 18.42 11.11
C LEU A 121 -5.53 17.88 12.41
N VAL A 122 -4.83 16.75 12.36
CA VAL A 122 -4.09 16.23 13.53
C VAL A 122 -2.97 17.20 13.95
N LEU A 123 -2.25 17.80 12.99
CA LEU A 123 -1.24 18.83 13.28
C LEU A 123 -1.83 20.09 13.94
N LYS A 124 -3.02 20.54 13.49
CA LYS A 124 -3.75 21.65 14.09
C LYS A 124 -4.15 21.35 15.52
N ILE A 125 -4.75 20.18 15.74
CA ILE A 125 -5.12 19.72 17.10
C ILE A 125 -3.87 19.65 17.99
N ALA A 126 -2.76 19.11 17.50
CA ALA A 126 -1.53 19.02 18.28
C ALA A 126 -1.01 20.42 18.68
N LYS A 127 -1.01 21.37 17.75
CA LYS A 127 -0.68 22.77 18.02
C LYS A 127 -1.61 23.38 19.08
N ASP A 128 -2.92 23.19 18.96
CA ASP A 128 -3.91 23.68 19.92
C ASP A 128 -3.74 23.05 21.33
N ASN A 129 -3.10 21.89 21.44
CA ASN A 129 -2.76 21.22 22.71
C ASN A 129 -1.35 21.57 23.23
N GLY A 130 -0.66 22.55 22.63
CA GLY A 130 0.66 23.00 23.07
C GLY A 130 1.84 22.24 22.47
N HIS A 131 1.65 21.45 21.41
CA HIS A 131 2.75 20.83 20.65
C HIS A 131 3.29 21.77 19.55
N ASP A 132 3.80 22.94 19.95
CA ASP A 132 4.36 23.93 19.03
C ASP A 132 5.60 23.43 18.27
N GLU A 133 6.29 22.44 18.83
CA GLU A 133 7.44 21.78 18.21
C GLU A 133 7.09 20.90 17.00
N GLY A 134 5.79 20.66 16.79
CA GLY A 134 5.29 19.76 15.77
C GLY A 134 5.30 18.30 16.21
N ILE A 135 4.75 17.44 15.36
CA ILE A 135 4.63 16.00 15.59
C ILE A 135 5.15 15.22 14.39
N SER A 136 5.60 14.01 14.64
CA SER A 136 6.13 13.10 13.63
C SER A 136 5.03 12.32 12.91
N PRO A 137 5.28 11.82 11.69
CA PRO A 137 4.33 10.97 10.97
C PRO A 137 3.94 9.70 11.74
N ALA A 138 4.84 9.17 12.58
CA ALA A 138 4.55 8.01 13.43
C ALA A 138 3.57 8.35 14.56
N GLU A 139 3.66 9.55 15.14
CA GLU A 139 2.71 10.04 16.15
C GLU A 139 1.32 10.29 15.55
N ILE A 140 1.26 10.83 14.33
CA ILE A 140 0.01 11.00 13.57
C ILE A 140 -0.64 9.64 13.29
N GLU A 141 0.13 8.67 12.77
CA GLU A 141 -0.35 7.30 12.55
C GLU A 141 -0.90 6.69 13.84
N TRP A 142 -0.14 6.79 14.93
CA TRP A 142 -0.54 6.26 16.23
C TRP A 142 -1.86 6.86 16.70
N PHE A 143 -2.00 8.19 16.61
CA PHE A 143 -3.22 8.88 17.01
C PHE A 143 -4.43 8.43 16.17
N LEU A 144 -4.29 8.40 14.85
CA LEU A 144 -5.36 7.98 13.93
C LEU A 144 -5.74 6.51 14.13
N LYS A 145 -4.76 5.64 14.42
CA LYS A 145 -4.99 4.22 14.69
C LYS A 145 -5.64 3.99 16.04
N GLU A 146 -5.14 4.63 17.10
CA GLU A 146 -5.55 4.31 18.47
C GLU A 146 -6.79 5.09 18.92
N LYS A 147 -6.90 6.37 18.57
CA LYS A 147 -8.00 7.25 19.00
C LYS A 147 -9.16 7.26 18.01
N ILE A 148 -8.87 7.30 16.71
CA ILE A 148 -9.90 7.40 15.65
C ILE A 148 -10.27 6.03 15.06
N LYS A 149 -9.43 5.01 15.20
CA LYS A 149 -9.60 3.67 14.59
C LYS A 149 -9.59 3.67 13.05
N ARG A 150 -8.93 4.67 12.45
CA ARG A 150 -8.74 4.81 11.00
C ARG A 150 -7.27 5.05 10.64
N PRO A 151 -6.44 4.00 10.64
CA PRO A 151 -5.01 4.13 10.41
C PRO A 151 -4.71 4.71 9.03
N ILE A 152 -3.67 5.53 8.95
CA ILE A 152 -3.00 5.93 7.71
C ILE A 152 -1.53 5.54 7.87
N ASP A 153 -0.98 4.83 6.90
CA ASP A 153 0.43 4.43 6.95
C ASP A 153 1.37 5.63 7.06
N VAL A 154 2.41 5.52 7.90
CA VAL A 154 3.47 6.54 8.05
C VAL A 154 4.01 7.05 6.71
N LYS A 155 4.14 6.16 5.72
CA LYS A 155 4.63 6.50 4.38
C LYS A 155 3.69 7.45 3.66
N ASN A 156 2.37 7.23 3.76
CA ASN A 156 1.36 8.08 3.13
C ASN A 156 1.30 9.44 3.82
N ILE A 157 1.36 9.46 5.16
CA ILE A 157 1.45 10.71 5.94
C ILE A 157 2.69 11.51 5.52
N SER A 158 3.84 10.85 5.45
CA SER A 158 5.10 11.50 5.04
C SER A 158 5.07 11.96 3.58
N TYR A 159 4.36 11.24 2.71
CA TYR A 159 4.20 11.59 1.32
C TYR A 159 3.35 12.84 1.14
N VAL A 160 2.19 12.92 1.81
CA VAL A 160 1.27 14.05 1.67
C VAL A 160 1.76 15.32 2.35
N LEU A 161 2.44 15.20 3.50
CA LEU A 161 3.09 16.34 4.15
C LEU A 161 4.35 16.80 3.40
N GLY A 162 4.85 15.99 2.47
CA GLY A 162 5.95 16.34 1.60
C GLY A 162 7.34 16.14 2.23
N LYS A 163 8.35 16.18 1.36
CA LYS A 163 9.77 15.99 1.74
C LYS A 163 10.48 17.31 2.06
N SER A 164 9.80 18.44 2.06
CA SER A 164 10.38 19.76 2.33
C SER A 164 9.34 20.64 3.00
N SER A 165 9.79 21.66 3.71
CA SER A 165 8.90 22.73 4.17
C SER A 165 8.16 23.31 2.97
N SER A 166 6.87 23.55 3.16
CA SER A 166 5.96 24.12 2.18
C SER A 166 5.14 25.23 2.81
N ALA A 167 4.29 25.92 2.03
CA ALA A 167 3.37 26.90 2.58
C ALA A 167 2.38 26.29 3.60
N VAL A 168 2.11 24.99 3.47
CA VAL A 168 1.09 24.25 4.24
C VAL A 168 1.66 23.71 5.55
N CYS A 169 2.90 23.22 5.52
CA CYS A 169 3.55 22.67 6.70
C CYS A 169 5.06 22.92 6.65
N ASP A 170 5.61 23.26 7.81
CA ASP A 170 7.05 23.33 8.02
C ASP A 170 7.59 21.98 8.48
N ARG A 171 8.80 21.63 8.03
CA ARG A 171 9.43 20.34 8.28
C ARG A 171 10.77 20.54 8.97
N GLU A 172 10.87 20.05 10.20
CA GLU A 172 12.10 20.11 10.99
C GLU A 172 12.67 18.70 11.21
N LYS A 173 13.98 18.53 11.04
CA LYS A 173 14.65 17.26 11.33
C LYS A 173 15.19 17.28 12.76
N LYS A 174 14.68 16.40 13.61
CA LYS A 174 15.18 16.20 14.98
C LYS A 174 15.73 14.78 15.13
N GLY A 175 17.05 14.68 15.21
CA GLY A 175 17.76 13.39 15.25
C GLY A 175 17.52 12.55 14.00
N LYS A 176 16.93 11.37 14.17
CA LYS A 176 16.60 10.43 13.08
C LYS A 176 15.19 10.62 12.51
N SER A 177 14.38 11.50 13.11
CA SER A 177 12.97 11.69 12.80
C SER A 177 12.70 13.06 12.21
N PHE A 178 11.61 13.18 11.45
CA PHE A 178 11.10 14.44 10.94
C PHE A 178 9.84 14.80 11.70
N PHE A 179 9.76 16.06 12.10
CA PHE A 179 8.62 16.66 12.77
C PHE A 179 8.01 17.69 11.83
N TYR A 180 6.69 17.75 11.84
CA TYR A 180 5.92 18.65 11.00
C TYR A 180 5.16 19.62 11.88
N ARG A 181 5.14 20.89 11.47
CA ARG A 181 4.32 21.96 12.07
C ARG A 181 3.34 22.47 11.03
N ILE A 182 2.10 22.68 11.43
CA ILE A 182 1.12 23.31 10.54
C ILE A 182 1.43 24.81 10.40
N MET A 183 1.38 25.31 9.17
CA MET A 183 1.55 26.71 8.82
C MET A 183 0.19 27.35 8.49
N SER A 184 0.15 28.67 8.38
CA SER A 184 -1.11 29.41 8.16
C SER A 184 -1.91 28.95 6.93
N GLU A 185 -1.26 28.62 5.81
CA GLU A 185 -1.99 28.09 4.65
C GLU A 185 -2.53 26.67 4.90
N GLY A 186 -1.85 25.86 5.71
CA GLY A 186 -2.37 24.58 6.15
C GLY A 186 -3.59 24.71 7.04
N GLU A 187 -3.61 25.69 7.96
CA GLU A 187 -4.78 25.99 8.78
C GLU A 187 -5.99 26.37 7.91
N ARG A 188 -5.77 27.19 6.87
CA ARG A 188 -6.82 27.57 5.91
C ARG A 188 -7.37 26.38 5.13
N ILE A 189 -6.52 25.43 4.74
CA ILE A 189 -6.96 24.18 4.09
C ILE A 189 -7.84 23.37 5.03
N VAL A 190 -7.42 23.24 6.30
CA VAL A 190 -8.21 22.54 7.32
C VAL A 190 -9.56 23.21 7.55
N GLU A 191 -9.62 24.54 7.62
CA GLU A 191 -10.87 25.28 7.79
C GLU A 191 -11.83 25.08 6.61
N LYS A 192 -11.33 25.14 5.37
CA LYS A 192 -12.12 24.82 4.18
C LYS A 192 -12.62 23.37 4.20
N TYR A 193 -11.76 22.43 4.61
CA TYR A 193 -12.12 21.03 4.73
C TYR A 193 -13.25 20.81 5.76
N LEU A 194 -13.14 21.46 6.93
CA LEU A 194 -14.15 21.40 7.97
C LEU A 194 -15.46 22.06 7.52
N ALA A 195 -15.41 23.22 6.87
CA ALA A 195 -16.61 23.87 6.31
C ALA A 195 -17.34 22.96 5.32
N ASN A 196 -16.60 22.34 4.38
CA ASN A 196 -17.20 21.44 3.39
C ASN A 196 -17.84 20.20 4.01
N LYS A 197 -17.27 19.68 5.11
CA LYS A 197 -17.81 18.49 5.80
C LYS A 197 -18.97 18.81 6.72
N LEU A 198 -18.92 19.94 7.42
CA LEU A 198 -20.00 20.38 8.32
C LEU A 198 -21.21 20.94 7.56
N GLU A 199 -21.01 21.50 6.36
CA GLU A 199 -22.10 22.01 5.51
C GLU A 199 -22.77 20.93 4.63
N GLY A 200 -22.36 19.67 4.72
CA GLY A 200 -23.07 18.56 4.05
C GLY A 200 -23.12 18.64 2.51
N LYS A 201 -22.23 19.41 1.86
CA LYS A 201 -22.13 19.41 0.40
C LYS A 201 -21.45 18.12 -0.07
N GLN A 202 -22.26 17.07 -0.22
CA GLN A 202 -21.97 15.98 -1.14
C GLN A 202 -21.85 16.61 -2.54
N LEU A 203 -20.63 16.65 -3.08
CA LEU A 203 -20.41 16.78 -4.52
C LEU A 203 -20.63 15.41 -5.16
#